data_AF-A0A512B0I7-F1
#
_entry.id   AF-A0A512B0I7-F1
#
_cell.length_a   1.000
_cell.length_b   1.000
_cell.length_c   1.000
_cell.angle_alpha   90.00
_cell.angle_beta   90.00
_cell.angle_gamma   90.00
#
_symmetry.space_group_name_H-M   'P 1'
#
loop_
_entity.id
_entity.type
_entity.pdbx_description
1 polymer ?
#
loop_
_entity_poly.entity_id
_entity_poly.type
_entity_poly.pdbx_seq_one_letter_code
_entity_poly.pdbx_strand_id
1 'polypeptide(L)'
;MKNILVLCTGNSCRSQLAEGYLRHFAQGQAKVYSAGIETHGVNPRAIAAMAEEGLDISGHTSNHIDEYREIPFDYIITVCDHAQENCPYFPSQAARFHQNFTDPVKATGTEEEIKATFRQVRDQIKTYSRQFITDNILSQTISAN
;
A
#
# COMPACT_ATOMS: atom_id res chain seq x y z
N MET A 1 14.85 12.36 2.00
CA MET A 1 13.75 11.70 1.26
C MET A 1 13.01 10.81 2.24
N LYS A 2 11.68 10.89 2.31
CA LYS A 2 10.89 10.15 3.31
C LYS A 2 10.74 8.68 2.93
N ASN A 3 10.79 7.78 3.90
CA ASN A 3 10.53 6.34 3.73
C ASN A 3 9.12 6.00 4.24
N ILE A 4 8.30 5.39 3.38
CA ILE A 4 6.92 4.98 3.68
C ILE A 4 6.83 3.46 3.61
N LEU A 5 6.32 2.82 4.68
CA LEU A 5 6.00 1.39 4.71
C LEU A 5 4.49 1.19 4.70
N VAL A 6 3.98 0.36 3.79
CA VAL A 6 2.58 -0.09 3.80
C VAL A 6 2.50 -1.55 4.26
N LEU A 7 1.67 -1.82 5.26
CA LEU A 7 1.50 -3.13 5.88
C LEU A 7 0.09 -3.69 5.65
N CYS A 8 0.03 -4.93 5.18
CA CYS A 8 -1.18 -5.75 5.25
C CYS A 8 -0.85 -7.16 5.79
N THR A 9 -1.79 -8.10 5.73
CA THR A 9 -1.56 -9.47 6.21
C THR A 9 -0.52 -10.19 5.35
N GLY A 10 -0.85 -10.51 4.09
CA GLY A 10 -0.03 -11.39 3.24
C GLY A 10 0.78 -10.70 2.14
N ASN A 11 0.87 -9.36 2.17
CA ASN A 11 1.50 -8.54 1.12
C ASN A 11 1.13 -8.90 -0.32
N SER A 12 -0.17 -9.12 -0.57
CA SER A 12 -0.65 -9.71 -1.84
C SER A 12 -1.53 -8.78 -2.67
N CYS A 13 -2.46 -8.05 -2.03
CA CYS A 13 -3.44 -7.19 -2.73
C CYS A 13 -3.37 -5.73 -2.28
N ARG A 14 -4.01 -5.40 -1.16
CA ARG A 14 -4.22 -4.01 -0.71
C ARG A 14 -2.91 -3.22 -0.57
N SER A 15 -1.90 -3.82 0.04
CA SER A 15 -0.58 -3.18 0.20
C SER A 15 0.15 -2.99 -1.14
N GLN A 16 -0.03 -3.89 -2.10
CA GLN A 16 0.56 -3.81 -3.44
C GLN A 16 -0.09 -2.70 -4.28
N LEU A 17 -1.43 -2.61 -4.23
CA LEU A 17 -2.18 -1.50 -4.84
C LEU A 17 -1.74 -0.15 -4.24
N ALA A 18 -1.61 -0.09 -2.91
CA ALA A 18 -1.18 1.11 -2.20
C ALA A 18 0.26 1.50 -2.53
N GLU A 19 1.20 0.55 -2.60
CA GLU A 19 2.58 0.83 -3.01
C GLU A 19 2.63 1.47 -4.40
N GLY A 20 1.91 0.90 -5.38
CA GLY A 20 1.87 1.43 -6.73
C GLY A 20 1.34 2.86 -6.80
N TYR A 21 0.21 3.14 -6.14
CA TYR A 21 -0.34 4.50 -6.12
C TYR A 21 0.49 5.50 -5.33
N LEU A 22 0.99 5.13 -4.16
CA LEU A 22 1.86 6.02 -3.36
C LEU A 22 3.13 6.37 -4.14
N ARG A 23 3.76 5.42 -4.83
CA ARG A 23 4.91 5.70 -5.71
C ARG A 23 4.55 6.66 -6.83
N HIS A 24 3.43 6.38 -7.52
CA HIS A 24 2.95 7.20 -8.62
C HIS A 24 2.70 8.66 -8.18
N PHE A 25 1.99 8.86 -7.07
CA PHE A 25 1.70 10.21 -6.57
C PHE A 25 2.91 10.90 -5.92
N ALA A 26 3.83 10.15 -5.31
CA ALA A 26 5.03 10.72 -4.69
C ALA A 26 5.98 11.33 -5.71
N GLN A 27 5.92 10.94 -6.99
CA GLN A 27 6.75 11.47 -8.07
C GLN A 27 8.25 11.49 -7.71
N GLY A 28 8.72 10.43 -7.03
CA GLY A 28 10.11 10.29 -6.60
C GLY A 28 10.51 11.06 -5.33
N GLN A 29 9.59 11.78 -4.68
CA GLN A 29 9.87 12.54 -3.44
C GLN A 29 9.85 11.67 -2.16
N ALA A 30 9.38 10.43 -2.27
CA ALA A 30 9.40 9.44 -1.20
C ALA A 30 9.80 8.05 -1.74
N LYS A 31 10.45 7.26 -0.90
CA LYS A 31 10.66 5.82 -1.13
C LYS A 31 9.52 5.07 -0.47
N VAL A 32 8.86 4.22 -1.25
CA VAL A 32 7.68 3.46 -0.80
C VAL A 32 8.00 1.98 -0.86
N TYR A 33 7.64 1.29 0.21
CA TYR A 33 7.80 -0.14 0.43
C TYR A 33 6.45 -0.71 0.85
N SER A 34 6.21 -1.99 0.57
CA SER A 34 5.12 -2.71 1.21
C SER A 34 5.56 -4.06 1.72
N ALA A 35 4.95 -4.49 2.83
CA ALA A 35 5.24 -5.77 3.44
C ALA A 35 3.99 -6.41 4.03
N GLY A 36 4.17 -7.64 4.50
CA GLY A 36 3.17 -8.42 5.19
C GLY A 36 3.76 -9.02 6.47
N ILE A 37 2.87 -9.37 7.39
CA ILE A 37 3.21 -10.28 8.50
C ILE A 37 3.34 -11.73 8.00
N GLU A 38 2.81 -11.99 6.81
CA GLU A 38 2.93 -13.22 6.03
C GLU A 38 3.28 -12.82 4.58
N THR A 39 3.68 -13.79 3.75
CA THR A 39 3.95 -13.59 2.32
C THR A 39 3.15 -14.56 1.48
N HIS A 40 2.27 -14.03 0.62
CA HIS A 40 1.37 -14.84 -0.23
C HIS A 40 1.61 -14.64 -1.73
N GLY A 41 2.67 -13.93 -2.11
CA GLY A 41 2.91 -13.54 -3.50
C GLY A 41 2.02 -12.38 -3.94
N VAL A 42 2.45 -11.65 -4.97
CA VAL A 42 1.66 -10.54 -5.53
C VAL A 42 0.47 -11.11 -6.28
N ASN A 43 -0.73 -10.65 -5.96
CA ASN A 43 -1.95 -11.19 -6.55
C ASN A 43 -2.06 -10.78 -8.04
N PRO A 44 -2.22 -11.74 -8.97
CA PRO A 44 -2.38 -11.43 -10.40
C PRO A 44 -3.55 -10.49 -10.71
N ARG A 45 -4.65 -10.55 -9.95
CA ARG A 45 -5.79 -9.63 -10.11
C ARG A 45 -5.47 -8.22 -9.63
N ALA A 46 -4.59 -8.05 -8.65
CA ALA A 46 -4.10 -6.74 -8.25
C ALA A 46 -3.21 -6.14 -9.35
N ILE A 47 -2.33 -6.94 -9.96
CA ILE A 47 -1.53 -6.54 -11.12
C ILE A 47 -2.44 -6.09 -12.26
N ALA A 48 -3.43 -6.91 -12.62
CA ALA A 48 -4.39 -6.59 -13.68
C ALA A 48 -5.18 -5.30 -13.38
N ALA A 49 -5.64 -5.11 -12.14
CA ALA A 49 -6.39 -3.93 -11.74
C ALA A 49 -5.57 -2.63 -11.84
N MET A 50 -4.26 -2.68 -11.54
CA MET A 50 -3.36 -1.54 -11.70
C MET A 50 -3.01 -1.27 -13.16
N ALA A 51 -2.87 -2.32 -13.97
CA ALA A 51 -2.60 -2.19 -15.40
C ALA A 51 -3.72 -1.46 -16.15
N GLU A 52 -4.98 -1.61 -15.72
CA GLU A 52 -6.12 -0.82 -16.25
C GLU A 52 -5.93 0.69 -16.08
N GLU A 53 -5.15 1.12 -15.10
CA GLU A 53 -4.85 2.52 -14.79
C GLU A 53 -3.48 2.95 -15.34
N GLY A 54 -2.83 2.10 -16.14
CA GLY A 54 -1.50 2.34 -16.71
C GLY A 54 -0.36 2.22 -15.70
N LEU A 55 -0.57 1.58 -14.55
CA LEU A 55 0.45 1.37 -13.52
C LEU A 55 0.87 -0.10 -13.50
N ASP A 56 2.15 -0.36 -13.77
CA ASP A 56 2.70 -1.70 -13.72
C ASP A 56 3.30 -2.01 -12.34
N ILE A 57 2.72 -3.02 -11.68
CA ILE A 57 3.23 -3.58 -10.41
C ILE A 57 3.68 -5.04 -10.57
N SER A 58 3.81 -5.55 -11.80
CA SER A 58 4.20 -6.94 -12.06
C SER A 58 5.63 -7.28 -11.59
N GLY A 59 6.49 -6.27 -11.51
CA GLY A 59 7.84 -6.38 -10.95
C GLY A 59 7.93 -6.24 -9.43
N HIS A 60 6.81 -6.03 -8.73
CA HIS A 60 6.81 -6.01 -7.27
C HIS A 60 7.04 -7.41 -6.69
N THR A 61 7.47 -7.44 -5.43
CA THR A 61 7.67 -8.66 -4.66
C THR A 61 6.76 -8.68 -3.44
N SER A 62 6.45 -9.89 -2.94
CA SER A 62 5.69 -10.08 -1.71
C SER A 62 6.64 -10.30 -0.55
N ASN A 63 6.93 -9.24 0.20
CA ASN A 63 7.98 -9.23 1.21
C ASN A 63 7.43 -9.34 2.63
N HIS A 64 8.21 -9.99 3.49
CA HIS A 64 7.94 -10.05 4.91
C HIS A 64 8.44 -8.77 5.61
N ILE A 65 7.71 -8.31 6.64
CA ILE A 65 8.04 -7.09 7.37
C ILE A 65 9.46 -7.10 7.97
N ASP A 66 9.96 -8.27 8.35
CA ASP A 66 11.29 -8.41 8.95
C ASP A 66 12.43 -8.03 8.00
N GLU A 67 12.22 -8.15 6.70
CA GLU A 67 13.21 -7.76 5.68
C GLU A 67 13.54 -6.27 5.72
N TYR A 68 12.67 -5.46 6.31
CA TYR A 68 12.79 -4.01 6.34
C TYR A 68 13.14 -3.43 7.71
N ARG A 69 13.53 -4.26 8.68
CA ARG A 69 13.87 -3.81 10.05
C ARG A 69 14.95 -2.74 10.14
N GLU A 70 15.89 -2.75 9.19
CA GLU A 70 17.01 -1.79 9.16
C GLU A 70 16.66 -0.48 8.45
N ILE A 71 15.48 -0.38 7.84
CA ILE A 71 15.05 0.82 7.12
C ILE A 71 14.44 1.83 8.12
N PRO A 72 14.98 3.06 8.20
CA PRO A 72 14.40 4.10 9.03
C PRO A 72 13.15 4.66 8.37
N PHE A 73 11.99 4.12 8.71
CA PHE A 73 10.71 4.60 8.22
C PHE A 73 10.29 5.91 8.90
N ASP A 74 9.78 6.85 8.11
CA ASP A 74 9.12 8.06 8.60
C ASP A 74 7.62 7.83 8.79
N TYR A 75 7.04 6.96 7.96
CA TYR A 75 5.61 6.68 7.92
C TYR A 75 5.35 5.18 7.81
N ILE A 76 4.41 4.69 8.63
CA ILE A 76 3.89 3.31 8.54
C ILE A 76 2.36 3.40 8.35
N ILE A 77 1.86 2.77 7.30
CA ILE A 77 0.43 2.74 6.95
C ILE A 77 -0.06 1.30 7.04
N THR A 78 -1.01 1.03 7.93
CA THR A 78 -1.70 -0.27 7.97
C THR A 78 -2.99 -0.21 7.16
N VAL A 79 -3.16 -1.15 6.23
CA VAL A 79 -4.29 -1.15 5.26
C VAL A 79 -5.32 -2.25 5.49
N CYS A 80 -5.20 -2.98 6.61
CA CYS A 80 -6.20 -3.91 7.11
C CYS A 80 -6.14 -4.00 8.64
N ASP A 81 -7.30 -4.25 9.27
CA ASP A 81 -7.41 -4.36 10.73
C ASP A 81 -6.48 -5.44 11.29
N HIS A 82 -6.42 -6.60 10.62
CA HIS A 82 -5.56 -7.70 11.06
C HIS A 82 -4.09 -7.30 11.15
N ALA A 83 -3.58 -6.53 10.17
CA ALA A 83 -2.21 -6.05 10.23
C ALA A 83 -2.01 -4.96 11.27
N GLN A 84 -3.05 -4.19 11.61
CA GLN A 84 -2.99 -3.22 12.70
C GLN A 84 -2.92 -3.92 14.07
N GLU A 85 -3.77 -4.92 14.29
CA GLU A 85 -3.89 -5.67 15.54
C GLU A 85 -2.70 -6.61 15.78
N ASN A 86 -2.22 -7.26 14.72
CA ASN A 86 -1.17 -8.27 14.79
C ASN A 86 0.16 -7.75 14.27
N CYS A 87 0.32 -6.42 14.09
CA CYS A 87 1.60 -5.85 13.71
C CYS A 87 2.63 -6.29 14.76
N PRO A 88 3.65 -7.08 14.41
CA PRO A 88 4.71 -7.37 15.34
C PRO A 88 5.32 -6.04 15.79
N TYR A 89 5.86 -6.01 17.01
CA TYR A 89 6.58 -4.84 17.50
C TYR A 89 7.67 -4.48 16.48
N PHE A 90 7.42 -3.40 15.74
CA PHE A 90 8.32 -2.86 14.74
C PHE A 90 8.94 -1.60 15.35
N PRO A 91 10.19 -1.68 15.87
CA PRO A 91 10.83 -0.58 16.57
C PRO A 91 11.10 0.55 15.58
N SER A 92 10.22 1.54 15.57
CA SER A 92 10.29 2.68 14.66
C SER A 92 9.68 3.90 15.32
N GLN A 93 10.29 5.07 15.07
CA GLN A 93 9.75 6.38 15.43
C GLN A 93 8.78 6.92 14.37
N ALA A 94 8.43 6.11 13.36
CA ALA A 94 7.52 6.49 12.29
C ALA A 94 6.16 6.93 12.82
N ALA A 95 5.59 7.95 12.19
CA ALA A 95 4.19 8.28 12.37
C ALA A 95 3.34 7.14 11.75
N ARG A 96 2.34 6.68 12.52
CA ARG A 96 1.50 5.53 12.17
C ARG A 96 0.14 6.00 11.71
N PHE A 97 -0.29 5.44 10.58
CA PHE A 97 -1.60 5.66 9.97
C PHE A 97 -2.30 4.32 9.82
N HIS A 98 -3.63 4.38 9.87
CA HIS A 98 -4.47 3.22 9.63
C HIS A 98 -5.62 3.61 8.72
N GLN A 99 -5.86 2.80 7.69
CA GLN A 99 -7.03 2.89 6.84
C GLN A 99 -7.43 1.48 6.42
N ASN A 100 -8.51 0.97 6.98
CA ASN A 100 -9.02 -0.32 6.56
C ASN A 100 -9.65 -0.26 5.16
N PHE A 101 -9.38 -1.28 4.35
CA PHE A 101 -10.04 -1.51 3.06
C PHE A 101 -10.58 -2.93 3.02
N THR A 102 -11.75 -3.09 2.40
CA THR A 102 -12.35 -4.40 2.14
C THR A 102 -11.35 -5.31 1.42
N ASP A 103 -11.28 -6.57 1.83
CA ASP A 103 -10.41 -7.54 1.18
C ASP A 103 -11.03 -8.03 -0.14
N PRO A 104 -10.48 -7.65 -1.31
CA PRO A 104 -11.07 -8.03 -2.60
C PRO A 104 -10.92 -9.53 -2.88
N VAL A 105 -10.04 -10.25 -2.17
CA VAL A 105 -9.85 -11.70 -2.35
C VAL A 105 -11.05 -12.50 -1.85
N LYS A 106 -11.85 -11.92 -0.94
CA LYS A 106 -13.08 -12.54 -0.43
C LYS A 106 -14.28 -12.37 -1.37
N ALA A 107 -14.11 -11.65 -2.49
CA ALA A 107 -15.18 -11.47 -3.47
C ALA A 107 -15.57 -12.82 -4.09
N THR A 108 -16.87 -13.05 -4.21
CA THR A 108 -17.46 -14.24 -4.82
C THR A 108 -18.43 -13.83 -5.91
N GLY A 109 -18.59 -14.68 -6.94
CA GLY A 109 -19.52 -14.43 -8.04
C GLY A 109 -18.85 -14.70 -9.38
N THR A 110 -19.38 -14.06 -10.42
CA THR A 110 -18.80 -14.06 -11.77
C THR A 110 -17.45 -13.35 -11.79
N GLU A 111 -16.62 -13.63 -12.79
CA GLU A 111 -15.31 -12.99 -12.95
C GLU A 111 -15.42 -11.46 -13.08
N GLU A 112 -16.48 -10.95 -13.70
CA GLU A 112 -16.72 -9.50 -13.79
C GLU A 112 -17.12 -8.88 -12.46
N GLU A 113 -17.89 -9.56 -11.61
CA GLU A 113 -18.22 -9.09 -10.24
C GLU A 113 -16.96 -9.07 -9.35
N ILE A 114 -16.11 -10.09 -9.47
CA ILE A 114 -14.81 -10.12 -8.78
C ILE A 114 -13.94 -8.96 -9.24
N LYS A 115 -13.77 -8.76 -10.56
CA LYS A 115 -13.02 -7.61 -11.10
C LYS A 115 -13.58 -6.28 -10.66
N ALA A 116 -14.91 -6.12 -10.66
CA ALA A 116 -15.57 -4.90 -10.18
C ALA A 116 -15.21 -4.62 -8.71
N THR A 117 -15.15 -5.65 -7.87
CA THR A 117 -14.72 -5.53 -6.48
C THR A 117 -13.25 -5.09 -6.36
N PHE A 118 -12.37 -5.67 -7.18
CA PHE A 118 -10.95 -5.24 -7.25
C PHE A 118 -10.83 -3.77 -7.67
N ARG A 119 -11.58 -3.32 -8.68
CA ARG A 119 -11.62 -1.91 -9.13
C ARG A 119 -12.11 -0.99 -8.03
N GLN A 120 -13.20 -1.36 -7.33
CA GLN A 120 -13.73 -0.56 -6.23
C GLN A 120 -12.68 -0.36 -5.12
N VAL A 121 -12.02 -1.43 -4.68
CA VAL A 121 -10.99 -1.35 -3.63
C VAL A 121 -9.77 -0.57 -4.14
N ARG A 122 -9.34 -0.80 -5.39
CA ARG A 122 -8.28 -0.02 -6.04
C ARG A 122 -8.57 1.48 -6.01
N ASP A 123 -9.79 1.89 -6.36
CA ASP A 123 -10.14 3.32 -6.45
C ASP A 123 -10.24 3.98 -5.05
N GLN A 124 -10.66 3.23 -4.04
CA GLN A 124 -10.58 3.67 -2.63
C GLN A 124 -9.12 3.90 -2.21
N ILE A 125 -8.24 2.95 -2.51
CA ILE A 125 -6.80 3.04 -2.21
C ILE A 125 -6.15 4.18 -2.99
N LYS A 126 -6.52 4.40 -4.26
CA LYS A 126 -6.07 5.53 -5.08
C LYS A 126 -6.37 6.86 -4.41
N THR A 127 -7.62 7.02 -3.97
CA THR A 127 -8.10 8.24 -3.31
C THR A 127 -7.32 8.50 -2.02
N TYR A 128 -7.20 7.49 -1.17
CA TYR A 128 -6.42 7.59 0.07
C TYR A 128 -4.95 7.92 -0.20
N SER A 129 -4.32 7.21 -1.14
CA SER A 129 -2.89 7.38 -1.45
C SER A 129 -2.57 8.77 -1.96
N ARG A 130 -3.45 9.33 -2.82
CA ARG A 130 -3.31 10.71 -3.31
C ARG A 130 -3.36 11.71 -2.17
N GLN A 131 -4.36 11.58 -1.30
CA GLN A 131 -4.54 12.48 -0.16
C GLN A 131 -3.35 12.38 0.79
N PHE A 132 -2.91 11.16 1.13
CA PHE A 132 -1.77 10.92 2.00
C PHE A 132 -0.50 11.61 1.48
N ILE A 133 -0.18 11.42 0.20
CA ILE A 133 1.00 12.04 -0.41
C ILE A 133 0.89 13.56 -0.42
N THR A 134 -0.29 14.09 -0.74
CA THR A 134 -0.55 15.53 -0.74
C THR A 134 -0.28 16.12 0.64
N ASP A 135 -0.83 15.51 1.69
CA ASP A 135 -0.80 16.05 3.05
C ASP A 135 0.54 15.85 3.76
N ASN A 136 1.29 14.80 3.43
CA ASN A 136 2.47 14.41 4.20
C ASN A 136 3.79 14.59 3.45
N ILE A 137 3.77 14.59 2.12
CA ILE A 137 4.99 14.62 1.29
C ILE A 137 5.07 15.92 0.50
N LEU A 138 4.00 16.32 -0.22
CA LEU A 138 4.03 17.46 -1.14
C LEU A 138 3.70 18.80 -0.48
N SER A 139 2.82 18.80 0.52
CA SER A 139 2.43 19.98 1.31
C SER A 139 3.61 20.65 2.02
N GLN A 140 4.65 19.88 2.37
CA GLN A 140 5.84 20.40 3.04
C GLN A 140 6.77 21.20 2.11
N THR A 141 6.56 21.14 0.80
CA THR A 141 7.38 21.87 -0.19
C THR A 141 6.93 23.33 -0.35
N ILE A 142 5.71 23.68 0.08
CA ILE A 142 5.13 25.02 -0.14
C ILE A 142 5.55 26.04 0.94
N SER A 143 6.13 25.61 2.06
CA SER A 143 6.58 26.52 3.14
C SER A 143 8.01 27.06 3.00
N ALA A 144 8.64 26.89 1.85
CA ALA A 144 9.95 27.49 1.54
C ALA A 144 9.84 28.43 0.34
N ASN A 145 9.26 29.62 0.57
CA ASN A 145 9.48 30.85 -0.20
C ASN A 145 9.05 32.06 0.62
#